data_AF-A0A067M9S0-F1
#
_entry.id   AF-A0A067M9S0-F1
#
_cell.length_a   1.000
_cell.length_b   1.000
_cell.length_c   1.000
_cell.angle_alpha   90.00
_cell.angle_beta   90.00
_cell.angle_gamma   90.00
#
_symmetry.space_group_name_H-M   'P 1'
#
loop_
_entity.id
_entity.type
_entity.pdbx_description
1 polymer ?
#
loop_
_entity_poly.entity_id
_entity_poly.type
_entity_poly.pdbx_seq_one_letter_code
_entity_poly.pdbx_strand_id
1 'polypeptide(L)'
;MDSDSDSDDSADRNGNTGSNGNNTSPGSTDLADATLALSKEEMEQRRIAEGFTSLKWLNTNSTPKTNEEIREIQMSTWKSSVYGHFEHKPKIIIHTKSGKKMYIFKCQKPGKLHRRTIERARNHTTTTNLRKHEQRCTGTTTKPLLKYSRKLLRLKLAQWCAKRRWPFALVNDDEFEEIMQILWTDVELPSSKTISCNIKEFKLETDKNVCKFLQVYALH
;
A
#
# COMPACT_ATOMS: atom_id res chain seq x y z
N MET A 1 40.28 -21.05 -5.39
CA MET A 1 40.52 -20.30 -4.14
C MET A 1 39.32 -20.55 -3.28
N ASP A 2 39.39 -21.69 -2.61
CA ASP A 2 38.42 -22.22 -1.69
C ASP A 2 38.57 -21.49 -0.35
N SER A 3 37.46 -21.06 0.25
CA SER A 3 37.38 -20.73 1.67
C SER A 3 35.91 -20.75 2.08
N ASP A 4 35.47 -21.96 2.40
CA ASP A 4 34.33 -22.23 3.27
C ASP A 4 34.59 -21.64 4.65
N SER A 5 33.58 -21.03 5.26
CA SER A 5 33.57 -20.68 6.68
C SER A 5 32.14 -20.68 7.20
N ASP A 6 31.71 -21.87 7.59
CA ASP A 6 30.61 -22.13 8.52
C ASP A 6 30.93 -21.57 9.92
N SER A 7 29.96 -20.93 10.57
CA SER A 7 29.81 -20.69 12.03
C SER A 7 28.58 -19.77 12.19
N ASP A 8 27.64 -19.91 13.12
CA ASP A 8 27.38 -20.87 14.17
C ASP A 8 25.93 -20.66 14.65
N ASP A 9 25.32 -21.74 15.12
CA ASP A 9 24.05 -21.80 15.81
C ASP A 9 24.00 -20.91 17.07
N SER A 10 22.86 -20.26 17.31
CA SER A 10 22.48 -19.81 18.65
C SER A 10 20.97 -19.88 18.80
N ALA A 11 20.53 -21.04 19.29
CA ALA A 11 19.20 -21.27 19.82
C ALA A 11 19.14 -20.76 21.26
N ASP A 12 18.40 -19.68 21.51
CA ASP A 12 18.01 -19.30 22.87
C ASP A 12 16.52 -19.57 23.12
N ARG A 13 16.35 -20.63 23.91
CA ARG A 13 15.17 -20.96 24.69
C ARG A 13 14.88 -19.83 25.67
N ASN A 14 13.63 -19.37 25.74
CA ASN A 14 13.16 -18.79 26.99
C ASN A 14 11.75 -19.29 27.32
N GLY A 15 11.69 -20.18 28.29
CA GLY A 15 10.47 -20.66 28.90
C GLY A 15 9.90 -19.60 29.85
N ASN A 16 8.59 -19.41 29.82
CA ASN A 16 7.90 -18.73 30.91
C ASN A 16 6.77 -19.62 31.42
N THR A 17 7.16 -20.42 32.40
CA THR A 17 6.51 -20.79 33.65
C THR A 17 5.07 -20.29 33.83
N GLY A 18 4.18 -21.25 34.10
CA GLY A 18 2.81 -20.98 34.48
C GLY A 18 2.69 -20.32 35.85
N SER A 19 1.54 -19.69 36.07
CA SER A 19 1.02 -19.50 37.41
C SER A 19 -0.48 -19.78 37.41
N ASN A 20 -0.82 -20.72 38.27
CA ASN A 20 -2.11 -21.33 38.53
C ASN A 20 -2.77 -20.52 39.66
N GLY A 21 -4.02 -20.10 39.49
CA GLY A 21 -4.74 -19.28 40.45
C GLY A 21 -6.22 -19.58 40.44
N ASN A 22 -6.58 -20.74 40.97
CA ASN A 22 -7.95 -21.12 41.33
C ASN A 22 -8.45 -20.18 42.43
N ASN A 23 -9.52 -19.43 42.16
CA ASN A 23 -10.39 -18.85 43.18
C ASN A 23 -11.83 -19.22 42.86
N THR A 24 -12.26 -20.33 43.44
CA THR A 24 -13.66 -20.77 43.49
C THR A 24 -14.34 -20.05 44.65
N SER A 25 -15.35 -19.24 44.36
CA SER A 25 -16.31 -18.75 45.33
C SER A 25 -17.70 -19.20 44.89
N PRO A 26 -18.47 -19.92 45.74
CA PRO A 26 -19.82 -20.35 45.41
C PRO A 26 -20.83 -19.37 45.99
N GLY A 27 -21.73 -18.85 45.15
CA GLY A 27 -22.92 -18.18 45.63
C GLY A 27 -23.45 -17.13 44.66
N SER A 28 -24.47 -17.48 43.88
CA SER A 28 -25.80 -16.86 43.99
C SER A 28 -26.61 -17.04 42.69
N THR A 29 -27.69 -17.80 42.81
CA THR A 29 -28.96 -17.67 42.05
C THR A 29 -28.90 -17.70 40.53
N ASP A 30 -28.91 -18.94 40.02
CA ASP A 30 -29.28 -19.29 38.64
C ASP A 30 -30.76 -18.97 38.37
N LEU A 31 -31.02 -17.81 37.77
CA LEU A 31 -32.11 -17.64 36.82
C LEU A 31 -31.50 -17.90 35.44
N ALA A 32 -31.58 -19.15 35.00
CA ALA A 32 -31.13 -19.60 33.70
C ALA A 32 -31.96 -18.90 32.60
N ASP A 33 -31.52 -17.71 32.21
CA ASP A 33 -31.84 -17.12 30.92
C ASP A 33 -31.14 -17.99 29.86
N ALA A 34 -31.80 -19.10 29.50
CA ALA A 34 -31.37 -19.99 28.45
C ALA A 34 -31.40 -19.23 27.13
N THR A 35 -30.34 -18.46 26.87
CA THR A 35 -30.12 -17.75 25.62
C THR A 35 -30.01 -18.82 24.55
N LEU A 36 -31.12 -19.06 23.84
CA LEU A 36 -31.21 -20.00 22.72
C LEU A 36 -30.08 -19.69 21.75
N ALA A 37 -29.06 -20.56 21.74
CA ALA A 37 -27.98 -20.48 20.78
C ALA A 37 -28.58 -20.67 19.39
N LEU A 38 -28.54 -19.61 18.58
CA LEU A 38 -29.06 -19.63 17.21
C LEU A 38 -28.33 -20.69 16.38
N SER A 39 -29.07 -21.31 15.47
CA SER A 39 -28.51 -22.32 14.56
C SER A 39 -27.43 -21.71 13.66
N LYS A 40 -26.56 -22.57 13.13
CA LYS A 40 -25.47 -22.16 12.24
C LYS A 40 -26.01 -21.50 10.96
N GLU A 41 -27.15 -21.99 10.47
CA GLU A 41 -27.87 -21.50 9.30
C GLU A 41 -28.37 -20.07 9.52
N GLU A 42 -28.95 -19.78 10.69
CA GLU A 42 -29.43 -18.43 11.05
C GLU A 42 -28.28 -17.42 11.15
N MET A 43 -27.14 -17.82 11.72
CA MET A 43 -25.94 -16.97 11.77
C MET A 43 -25.42 -16.61 10.37
N GLU A 44 -25.44 -17.57 9.45
CA GLU A 44 -24.99 -17.37 8.07
C GLU A 44 -25.93 -16.45 7.27
N GLN A 45 -27.24 -16.58 7.46
CA GLN A 45 -28.21 -15.66 6.87
C GLN A 45 -27.99 -14.22 7.34
N ARG A 46 -27.77 -14.02 8.65
CA ARG A 46 -27.46 -12.68 9.19
C ARG A 46 -26.14 -12.12 8.68
N ARG A 47 -25.10 -12.96 8.53
CA ARG A 47 -23.83 -12.54 7.94
C ARG A 47 -24.02 -11.95 6.53
N ILE A 48 -24.83 -12.63 5.70
CA ILE A 48 -25.11 -12.20 4.32
C ILE A 48 -25.95 -10.93 4.32
N ALA A 49 -27.01 -10.85 5.15
CA ALA A 49 -27.88 -9.69 5.26
C ALA A 49 -27.12 -8.41 5.67
N GLU A 50 -26.16 -8.53 6.58
CA GLU A 50 -25.31 -7.42 7.04
C GLU A 50 -24.11 -7.14 6.10
N GLY A 51 -23.93 -7.94 5.05
CA GLY A 51 -22.80 -7.81 4.12
C GLY A 51 -21.44 -8.09 4.75
N PHE A 52 -21.39 -8.88 5.83
CA PHE A 52 -20.15 -9.27 6.48
C PHE A 52 -19.43 -10.38 5.70
N THR A 53 -18.10 -10.33 5.64
CA THR A 53 -17.31 -11.38 4.97
C THR A 53 -17.07 -12.63 5.83
N SER A 54 -17.36 -12.58 7.13
CA SER A 54 -17.05 -13.65 8.07
C SER A 54 -17.99 -13.62 9.28
N LEU A 55 -18.34 -14.80 9.81
CA LEU A 55 -19.17 -14.98 11.01
C LEU A 55 -18.54 -14.39 12.28
N LYS A 56 -17.21 -14.22 12.32
CA LYS A 56 -16.51 -13.64 13.48
C LYS A 56 -16.92 -12.21 13.84
N TRP A 57 -17.66 -11.55 12.94
CA TRP A 57 -18.22 -10.21 13.15
C TRP A 57 -19.58 -10.22 13.84
N LEU A 58 -20.11 -11.39 14.17
CA LEU A 58 -21.31 -11.56 14.98
C LEU A 58 -20.92 -11.99 16.41
N ASN A 59 -21.74 -11.59 17.37
CA ASN A 59 -21.69 -12.07 18.75
C ASN A 59 -22.33 -13.47 18.86
N THR A 60 -22.19 -14.13 20.01
CA THR A 60 -22.80 -15.44 20.28
C THR A 60 -24.33 -15.42 20.16
N ASN A 61 -24.96 -14.29 20.53
CA ASN A 61 -26.39 -14.04 20.35
C ASN A 61 -26.75 -13.61 18.90
N SER A 62 -25.83 -13.74 17.95
CA SER A 62 -25.95 -13.35 16.54
C SER A 62 -26.26 -11.86 16.30
N THR A 63 -26.02 -10.99 17.28
CA THR A 63 -26.06 -9.54 17.05
C THR A 63 -24.76 -9.10 16.36
N PRO A 64 -24.81 -8.13 15.42
CA PRO A 64 -23.61 -7.54 14.84
C PRO A 64 -22.70 -6.94 15.92
N LYS A 65 -21.40 -7.24 15.86
CA LYS A 65 -20.41 -6.57 16.70
C LYS A 65 -20.36 -5.08 16.39
N THR A 66 -20.15 -4.28 17.43
CA THR A 66 -19.92 -2.84 17.32
C THR A 66 -18.65 -2.56 16.51
N ASN A 67 -18.54 -1.35 15.95
CA ASN A 67 -17.35 -1.00 15.17
C ASN A 67 -16.08 -1.02 16.02
N GLU A 68 -16.21 -0.71 17.30
CA GLU A 68 -15.17 -0.71 18.31
C GLU A 68 -14.69 -2.13 18.58
N GLU A 69 -15.60 -3.07 18.83
CA GLU A 69 -15.26 -4.49 19.01
C GLU A 69 -14.59 -5.09 17.77
N ILE A 70 -15.12 -4.79 16.57
CA ILE A 70 -14.52 -5.21 15.30
C ILE A 70 -13.09 -4.67 15.17
N ARG A 71 -12.84 -3.41 15.57
CA ARG A 71 -11.51 -2.81 15.55
C ARG A 71 -10.57 -3.53 16.52
N GLU A 72 -10.98 -3.80 17.76
CA GLU A 72 -10.14 -4.51 18.74
C GLU A 72 -9.79 -5.93 18.26
N ILE A 73 -10.76 -6.67 17.71
CA ILE A 73 -10.53 -8.00 17.12
C ILE A 73 -9.57 -7.92 15.93
N GLN A 74 -9.64 -6.87 15.12
CA GLN A 74 -8.67 -6.70 14.03
C GLN A 74 -7.29 -6.32 14.53
N MET A 75 -7.21 -5.43 15.53
CA MET A 75 -5.95 -5.01 16.14
C MET A 75 -5.21 -6.19 16.78
N SER A 76 -5.90 -7.15 17.40
CA SER A 76 -5.26 -8.35 17.94
C SER A 76 -4.60 -9.23 16.85
N THR A 77 -5.08 -9.14 15.60
CA THR A 77 -4.45 -9.85 14.47
C THR A 77 -3.27 -9.11 13.83
N TRP A 78 -3.00 -7.86 14.22
CA TRP A 78 -1.99 -7.03 13.60
C TRP A 78 -0.61 -7.27 14.22
N LYS A 79 0.13 -8.24 13.66
CA LYS A 79 1.46 -8.63 14.16
C LYS A 79 2.64 -7.87 13.54
N SER A 80 2.41 -7.06 12.51
CA SER A 80 3.48 -6.36 11.78
C SER A 80 4.03 -5.18 12.60
N SER A 81 5.36 -5.03 12.65
CA SER A 81 6.03 -3.93 13.38
C SER A 81 5.60 -2.54 12.89
N VAL A 82 5.18 -2.41 11.63
CA VAL A 82 4.70 -1.16 11.01
C VAL A 82 3.59 -0.46 11.79
N TYR A 83 2.77 -1.19 12.55
CA TYR A 83 1.69 -0.59 13.32
C TYR A 83 2.20 0.19 14.54
N GLY A 84 3.37 -0.17 15.10
CA GLY A 84 4.01 0.56 16.19
C GLY A 84 4.41 2.00 15.80
N HIS A 85 4.46 2.29 14.50
CA HIS A 85 4.73 3.60 13.95
C HIS A 85 3.56 4.61 14.08
N PHE A 86 2.34 4.10 14.28
CA PHE A 86 1.11 4.88 14.28
C PHE A 86 0.48 4.87 15.67
N GLU A 87 -0.38 5.85 15.98
CA GLU A 87 -1.17 5.86 17.21
C GLU A 87 -1.82 4.49 17.41
N HIS A 88 -1.70 3.94 18.62
CA HIS A 88 -2.07 2.56 18.91
C HIS A 88 -3.51 2.24 18.50
N LYS A 89 -4.43 3.18 18.71
CA LYS A 89 -5.86 3.02 18.44
C LYS A 89 -6.30 3.88 17.24
N PRO A 90 -6.43 3.32 16.03
CA PRO A 90 -6.83 4.08 14.86
C PRO A 90 -8.28 4.56 14.97
N LYS A 91 -8.56 5.72 14.38
CA LYS A 91 -9.93 6.28 14.34
C LYS A 91 -10.75 5.57 13.27
N ILE A 92 -12.03 5.36 13.53
CA ILE A 92 -12.98 4.76 12.58
C ILE A 92 -13.72 5.91 11.90
N ILE A 93 -13.71 5.93 10.56
CA ILE A 93 -14.55 6.84 9.78
C ILE A 93 -15.42 6.05 8.81
N ILE A 94 -16.56 6.63 8.47
CA ILE A 94 -17.45 6.12 7.43
C ILE A 94 -17.28 7.05 6.23
N HIS A 95 -16.82 6.52 5.10
CA HIS A 95 -16.61 7.32 3.91
C HIS A 95 -17.96 7.75 3.33
N THR A 96 -18.29 9.04 3.42
CA THR A 96 -19.62 9.61 3.14
C THR A 96 -20.19 9.19 1.79
N LYS A 97 -19.36 9.11 0.75
CA LYS A 97 -19.81 8.76 -0.62
C LYS A 97 -20.05 7.26 -0.83
N SER A 98 -19.38 6.40 -0.07
CA SER A 98 -19.40 4.95 -0.33
C SER A 98 -19.99 4.10 0.79
N GLY A 99 -20.25 4.69 1.96
CA GLY A 99 -20.63 3.95 3.17
C GLY A 99 -19.54 3.03 3.74
N LYS A 100 -18.40 2.88 3.04
CA LYS A 100 -17.30 2.02 3.46
C LYS A 100 -16.66 2.52 4.75
N LYS A 101 -16.48 1.60 5.70
CA LYS A 101 -15.82 1.85 6.98
C LYS A 101 -14.30 1.80 6.78
N MET A 102 -13.60 2.85 7.19
CA MET A 102 -12.14 2.98 7.06
C MET A 102 -11.50 3.27 8.41
N TYR A 103 -10.26 2.82 8.55
CA TYR A 103 -9.36 3.18 9.64
C TYR A 103 -8.48 4.33 9.21
N ILE A 104 -8.38 5.32 10.10
CA ILE A 104 -7.43 6.42 10.00
C ILE A 104 -6.30 6.15 10.98
N PHE A 105 -5.11 5.93 10.41
CA PHE A 105 -3.87 5.81 11.15
C PHE A 105 -3.17 7.17 11.19
N LYS A 106 -2.80 7.63 12.39
CA LYS A 106 -2.03 8.85 12.60
C LYS A 106 -0.60 8.48 12.98
N CYS A 107 0.40 9.08 12.33
CA CYS A 107 1.80 8.84 12.68
C CYS A 107 2.11 9.37 14.09
N GLN A 108 2.88 8.63 14.88
CA GLN A 108 3.28 9.07 16.23
C GLN A 108 4.41 10.10 16.20
N LYS A 109 5.24 10.13 15.16
CA LYS A 109 6.42 11.00 15.12
C LYS A 109 6.00 12.48 15.01
N PRO A 110 6.68 13.39 15.73
CA PRO A 110 6.41 14.82 15.60
C PRO A 110 6.99 15.38 14.28
N GLY A 111 6.26 16.31 13.65
CA GLY A 111 6.76 17.13 12.53
C GLY A 111 5.76 17.34 11.40
N LYS A 112 6.04 18.32 10.53
CA LYS A 112 5.12 18.77 9.45
C LYS A 112 4.82 17.65 8.43
N LEU A 113 5.79 16.77 8.18
CA LEU A 113 5.63 15.61 7.30
C LEU A 113 4.81 14.47 7.94
N HIS A 114 4.70 14.48 9.27
CA HIS A 114 4.13 13.40 10.08
C HIS A 114 2.69 13.67 10.53
N ARG A 115 2.15 14.87 10.30
CA ARG A 115 0.71 15.16 10.48
C ARG A 115 -0.21 14.46 9.47
N ARG A 116 0.34 13.61 8.60
CA ARG A 116 -0.42 12.89 7.59
C ARG A 116 -1.15 11.72 8.21
N THR A 117 -2.44 11.66 7.97
CA THR A 117 -3.26 10.50 8.25
C THR A 117 -3.21 9.53 7.07
N ILE A 118 -3.12 8.23 7.35
CA ILE A 118 -3.20 7.18 6.34
C ILE A 118 -4.55 6.49 6.50
N GLU A 119 -5.33 6.51 5.41
CA GLU A 119 -6.61 5.82 5.36
C GLU A 119 -6.41 4.38 4.86
N ARG A 120 -7.15 3.46 5.47
CA ARG A 120 -7.18 2.05 5.08
C ARG A 120 -8.59 1.51 5.24
N ALA A 121 -9.13 0.88 4.21
CA ALA A 121 -10.44 0.25 4.32
C ALA A 121 -10.39 -0.96 5.28
N ARG A 122 -11.47 -1.19 6.03
CA ARG A 122 -11.56 -2.22 7.07
C ARG A 122 -11.24 -3.65 6.57
N ASN A 123 -11.56 -3.95 5.32
CA ASN A 123 -11.38 -5.26 4.71
C ASN A 123 -10.00 -5.48 4.05
N HIS A 124 -9.13 -4.47 4.00
CA HIS A 124 -7.78 -4.64 3.46
C HIS A 124 -6.86 -5.34 4.46
N THR A 125 -6.20 -6.42 4.02
CA THR A 125 -5.21 -7.16 4.80
C THR A 125 -3.78 -6.65 4.59
N THR A 126 -3.51 -5.99 3.46
CA THR A 126 -2.17 -5.48 3.11
C THR A 126 -1.77 -4.24 3.93
N THR A 127 -0.48 -4.12 4.27
CA THR A 127 0.09 -3.00 5.03
C THR A 127 0.97 -2.09 4.17
N THR A 128 0.90 -2.19 2.85
CA THR A 128 1.83 -1.53 1.92
C THR A 128 1.79 0.00 2.02
N ASN A 129 0.61 0.60 2.21
CA ASN A 129 0.47 2.05 2.41
C ASN A 129 1.08 2.51 3.75
N LEU A 130 0.86 1.78 4.83
CA LEU A 130 1.45 2.03 6.15
C LEU A 130 2.98 1.93 6.08
N ARG A 131 3.51 0.86 5.46
CA ARG A 131 4.96 0.64 5.30
C ARG A 131 5.61 1.74 4.46
N LYS A 132 4.99 2.13 3.35
CA LYS A 132 5.47 3.26 2.53
C LYS A 132 5.48 4.56 3.32
N HIS A 133 4.52 4.78 4.22
CA HIS A 133 4.56 5.94 5.11
C HIS A 133 5.71 5.83 6.12
N GLU A 134 5.83 4.70 6.82
CA GLU A 134 6.88 4.44 7.81
C GLU A 134 8.27 4.64 7.23
N GLN A 135 8.56 4.07 6.06
CA GLN A 135 9.86 4.24 5.39
C GLN A 135 10.13 5.72 5.04
N ARG A 136 9.11 6.46 4.59
CA ARG A 136 9.26 7.89 4.27
C ARG A 136 9.43 8.73 5.53
N CYS A 137 8.85 8.28 6.63
CA CYS A 137 8.86 8.94 7.92
C CYS A 137 10.19 8.71 8.66
N THR A 138 10.77 7.52 8.53
CA THR A 138 12.08 7.15 9.08
C THR A 138 13.24 7.63 8.22
N GLY A 139 12.98 8.09 6.99
CA GLY A 139 14.03 8.43 6.03
C GLY A 139 14.69 7.20 5.40
N THR A 140 14.24 5.99 5.75
CA THR A 140 14.72 4.73 5.14
C THR A 140 14.25 4.59 3.70
N THR A 141 13.23 5.33 3.25
CA THR A 141 12.99 5.47 1.81
C THR A 141 14.11 6.32 1.22
N THR A 142 15.02 5.67 0.50
CA THR A 142 15.68 6.25 -0.67
C THR A 142 14.59 6.63 -1.66
N LYS A 143 13.92 7.77 -1.42
CA LYS A 143 13.10 8.34 -2.48
C LYS A 143 14.10 8.64 -3.59
N PRO A 144 13.86 8.18 -4.84
CA PRO A 144 14.61 8.75 -5.95
C PRO A 144 14.45 10.27 -5.84
N LEU A 145 15.57 10.98 -5.86
CA LEU A 145 15.67 12.44 -5.66
C LEU A 145 14.65 13.18 -6.53
N LEU A 146 14.25 12.57 -7.65
CA LEU A 146 13.29 13.07 -8.59
C LEU A 146 12.33 11.95 -9.02
N LYS A 147 11.02 12.18 -8.83
CA LYS A 147 9.99 11.33 -9.41
C LYS A 147 9.86 11.68 -10.90
N TYR A 148 10.50 10.90 -11.77
CA TYR A 148 10.31 11.08 -13.21
C TYR A 148 9.07 10.32 -13.71
N SER A 149 8.43 10.84 -14.75
CA SER A 149 7.40 10.10 -15.50
C SER A 149 8.08 9.41 -16.67
N ARG A 150 7.89 8.10 -16.83
CA ARG A 150 8.46 7.35 -17.96
C ARG A 150 8.09 7.95 -19.32
N LYS A 151 6.86 8.47 -19.44
CA LYS A 151 6.41 9.18 -20.66
C LYS A 151 7.18 10.47 -20.88
N LEU A 152 7.44 11.23 -19.80
CA LEU A 152 8.19 12.48 -19.88
C LEU A 152 9.67 12.24 -20.21
N LEU A 153 10.29 11.21 -19.61
CA LEU A 153 11.67 10.83 -19.92
C LEU A 153 11.80 10.44 -21.40
N ARG A 154 10.93 9.56 -21.90
CA ARG A 154 10.89 9.18 -23.32
C ARG A 154 10.74 10.39 -24.24
N LEU A 155 9.84 11.32 -23.90
CA LEU A 155 9.64 12.55 -24.64
C LEU A 155 10.90 13.43 -24.65
N LYS A 156 11.55 13.61 -23.50
CA LYS A 156 12.78 14.42 -23.38
C LYS A 156 13.95 13.80 -24.14
N LEU A 157 14.12 12.49 -24.07
CA LEU A 157 15.13 11.76 -24.85
C LEU A 157 14.88 11.91 -26.36
N ALA A 158 13.64 11.70 -26.82
CA ALA A 158 13.28 11.89 -28.22
C ALA A 158 13.52 13.33 -28.69
N GLN A 159 13.15 14.33 -27.89
CA GLN A 159 13.43 15.74 -28.17
C GLN A 159 14.94 16.02 -28.24
N TRP A 160 15.73 15.42 -27.35
CA TRP A 160 17.17 15.62 -27.32
C TRP A 160 17.85 15.01 -28.54
N CYS A 161 17.53 13.76 -28.89
CA CYS A 161 18.01 13.09 -30.11
C CYS A 161 17.65 13.92 -31.37
N ALA A 162 16.40 14.37 -31.49
CA ALA A 162 15.94 15.15 -32.64
C ALA A 162 16.65 16.52 -32.74
N LYS A 163 16.84 17.23 -31.62
CA LYS A 163 17.46 18.58 -31.61
C LYS A 163 18.96 18.55 -31.86
N ARG A 164 19.66 17.57 -31.30
CA ARG A 164 21.13 17.52 -31.36
C ARG A 164 21.66 16.59 -32.46
N ARG A 165 20.78 15.89 -33.19
CA ARG A 165 21.12 14.87 -34.19
C ARG A 165 21.94 13.71 -33.63
N TRP A 166 21.65 13.33 -32.38
CA TRP A 166 22.34 12.21 -31.75
C TRP A 166 21.77 10.88 -32.24
N PRO A 167 22.61 9.85 -32.43
CA PRO A 167 22.13 8.53 -32.82
C PRO A 167 21.25 7.95 -31.70
N PHE A 168 20.19 7.23 -32.08
CA PHE A 168 19.31 6.58 -31.10
C PHE A 168 20.03 5.53 -30.25
N ALA A 169 21.18 5.03 -30.73
CA ALA A 169 22.04 4.09 -30.04
C ALA A 169 22.65 4.66 -28.75
N LEU A 170 22.70 5.99 -28.56
CA LEU A 170 23.18 6.61 -27.33
C LEU A 170 22.45 6.08 -26.08
N VAL A 171 21.16 5.78 -26.18
CA VAL A 171 20.40 5.33 -25.01
C VAL A 171 20.75 3.91 -24.59
N ASN A 172 21.51 3.19 -25.42
CA ASN A 172 22.08 1.89 -25.10
C ASN A 172 23.56 2.00 -24.70
N ASP A 173 24.09 3.21 -24.50
CA ASP A 173 25.47 3.44 -24.04
C ASP A 173 25.54 3.20 -22.52
N ASP A 174 26.53 2.41 -22.09
CA ASP A 174 26.65 1.99 -20.70
C ASP A 174 26.92 3.18 -19.77
N GLU A 175 27.77 4.14 -20.17
CA GLU A 175 28.06 5.34 -19.37
C GLU A 175 26.81 6.23 -19.23
N PHE A 176 26.02 6.36 -20.29
CA PHE A 176 24.76 7.07 -20.24
C PHE A 176 23.74 6.39 -19.31
N GLU A 177 23.65 5.07 -19.34
CA GLU A 177 22.81 4.29 -18.43
C GLU A 177 23.23 4.48 -16.97
N GLU A 178 24.53 4.39 -16.68
CA GLU A 178 25.08 4.62 -15.34
C GLU A 178 24.74 6.02 -14.81
N ILE A 179 24.93 7.07 -15.62
CA ILE A 179 24.57 8.44 -15.26
C ILE A 179 23.07 8.53 -14.90
N MET A 180 22.22 7.87 -15.69
CA MET A 180 20.77 7.90 -15.45
C MET A 180 20.39 7.10 -14.20
N GLN A 181 21.05 5.99 -13.92
CA GLN A 181 20.84 5.19 -12.71
C GLN A 181 21.30 5.93 -11.43
N ILE A 182 22.39 6.71 -11.50
CA ILE A 182 22.85 7.59 -10.41
C ILE A 182 21.78 8.65 -10.10
N LEU A 183 21.18 9.25 -11.13
CA LEU A 183 20.13 10.26 -10.96
C LEU A 183 18.80 9.63 -10.50
N TRP A 184 18.51 8.39 -10.94
CA TRP A 184 17.27 7.67 -10.72
C TRP A 184 17.51 6.17 -10.55
N THR A 185 17.43 5.69 -9.30
CA THR A 185 17.72 4.28 -8.95
C THR A 185 16.85 3.24 -9.67
N ASP A 186 15.64 3.63 -10.10
CA ASP A 186 14.68 2.75 -10.76
C ASP A 186 14.41 3.21 -12.22
N VAL A 187 15.44 3.70 -12.92
CA VAL A 187 15.27 4.15 -14.31
C VAL A 187 15.18 2.97 -15.27
N GLU A 188 14.05 2.83 -15.95
CA GLU A 188 13.93 1.93 -17.10
C GLU A 188 14.13 2.73 -18.39
N LEU A 189 15.34 2.68 -18.94
CA LEU A 189 15.64 3.35 -20.20
C LEU A 189 14.87 2.70 -21.36
N PRO A 190 14.31 3.50 -22.27
CA PRO A 190 13.70 2.96 -23.49
C PRO A 190 14.80 2.51 -24.45
N SER A 191 14.60 1.37 -25.12
CA SER A 191 15.51 0.95 -26.19
C SER A 191 15.62 2.01 -27.30
N SER A 192 16.74 2.02 -28.02
CA SER A 192 16.93 2.82 -29.23
C SER A 192 15.77 2.66 -30.25
N LYS A 193 15.26 1.43 -30.41
CA LYS A 193 14.10 1.10 -31.24
C LYS A 193 12.83 1.83 -30.76
N THR A 194 12.57 1.82 -29.45
CA THR A 194 11.44 2.53 -28.84
C THR A 194 11.51 4.03 -29.10
N ILE A 195 12.69 4.65 -28.98
CA ILE A 195 12.88 6.08 -29.25
C ILE A 195 12.62 6.38 -30.73
N SER A 196 13.17 5.58 -31.64
CA SER A 196 12.93 5.71 -33.08
C SER A 196 11.43 5.63 -33.41
N CYS A 197 10.70 4.68 -32.83
CA CYS A 197 9.25 4.58 -33.00
C CYS A 197 8.53 5.84 -32.50
N ASN A 198 8.85 6.33 -31.30
CA ASN A 198 8.23 7.54 -30.74
C ASN A 198 8.48 8.77 -31.62
N ILE A 199 9.67 8.92 -32.21
CA ILE A 199 9.97 10.07 -33.09
C ILE A 199 9.13 10.01 -34.37
N LYS A 200 8.94 8.82 -34.94
CA LYS A 200 8.05 8.65 -36.11
C LYS A 200 6.60 9.00 -35.76
N GLU A 201 6.12 8.55 -34.61
CA GLU A 201 4.79 8.91 -34.11
C GLU A 201 4.65 10.43 -33.88
N PHE A 202 5.63 11.06 -33.24
CA PHE A 202 5.63 12.50 -33.03
C PHE A 202 5.66 13.29 -34.33
N LYS A 203 6.43 12.83 -35.32
CA LYS A 203 6.43 13.43 -36.65
C LYS A 203 5.06 13.32 -37.31
N LEU A 204 4.48 12.13 -37.34
CA LEU A 204 3.15 11.91 -37.93
C LEU A 204 2.08 12.78 -37.26
N GLU A 205 2.10 12.90 -35.94
CA GLU A 205 1.15 13.74 -35.19
C GLU A 205 1.40 15.22 -35.45
N THR A 206 2.66 15.64 -35.56
CA THR A 206 3.02 17.02 -35.91
C THR A 206 2.56 17.36 -37.32
N ASP A 207 2.80 16.48 -38.30
CA ASP A 207 2.38 16.65 -39.69
C ASP A 207 0.85 16.78 -39.78
N LYS A 208 0.10 15.93 -39.06
CA LYS A 208 -1.37 16.04 -38.95
C LYS A 208 -1.81 17.39 -38.38
N ASN A 209 -1.16 17.85 -37.32
CA ASN A 209 -1.52 19.11 -36.67
C ASN A 209 -1.16 20.33 -37.54
N VAL A 210 -0.04 20.29 -38.26
CA VAL A 210 0.33 21.32 -39.24
C VAL A 210 -0.67 21.34 -40.40
N CYS A 211 -1.06 20.19 -40.95
CA CYS A 211 -2.09 20.14 -42.00
C CYS A 211 -3.41 20.74 -41.53
N LYS A 212 -3.89 20.39 -40.33
CA LYS A 212 -5.10 20.98 -39.74
C LYS A 212 -4.96 22.49 -39.56
N PHE A 213 -3.82 22.95 -39.06
CA PHE A 213 -3.54 24.37 -38.90
C PHE A 213 -3.63 25.09 -40.26
N LEU A 214 -2.95 24.58 -41.29
CA LEU A 214 -2.96 25.19 -42.63
C LEU A 214 -4.35 25.17 -43.29
N GLN A 215 -5.18 24.15 -43.06
CA GLN A 215 -6.55 24.09 -43.59
C GLN A 215 -7.45 25.20 -43.03
N VAL A 216 -7.28 25.59 -41.76
CA VAL A 216 -8.04 26.70 -41.16
C VAL A 216 -7.73 28.02 -41.85
N TYR A 217 -6.45 28.26 -42.19
CA TYR A 217 -6.04 29.48 -42.88
C TYR A 217 -6.46 29.53 -44.35
N ALA A 218 -6.66 28.38 -45.01
CA ALA A 218 -7.07 28.31 -46.41
C ALA A 218 -8.57 28.61 -46.63
N LEU A 219 -9.37 28.68 -45.57
CA LEU A 219 -10.82 28.97 -45.62
C LEU A 219 -11.16 30.44 -45.32
N HIS A 220 -10.15 31.27 -45.12
CA HIS A 220 -10.26 32.72 -44.94
C HIS A 220 -9.63 33.45 -46.13
#